data_AF-A0A8S3GJJ2-F1
#
_entry.id   AF-A0A8S3GJJ2-F1
#
_cell.length_a   1.000
_cell.length_b   1.000
_cell.length_c   1.000
_cell.angle_alpha   90.00
_cell.angle_beta   90.00
_cell.angle_gamma   90.00
#
_symmetry.space_group_name_H-M   'P 1'
#
loop_
_entity.id
_entity.type
_entity.pdbx_description
1 polymer ?
#
loop_
_entity_poly.entity_id
_entity_poly.type
_entity_poly.pdbx_seq_one_letter_code
_entity_poly.pdbx_strand_id
1 'polypeptide(L)'
;SNMNFHVEKHPRTNVTLVSIDDDILVALDEHQTQLQTLLSSKFISHFIDNVTTWKSQMSAADMVLQLLTDVQRTWSNLEAIFIGTDDIRIQLPDETEAFHRIDKEFKIIAKGNEVDLNFIRCTNRSGLYDQLEKMKDNLQLCQKALEDYLDAKIKTDI
;
A
#
# COMPACT_ATOMS: atom_id res chain seq x y z
N SER A 1 21.42 -2.32 9.82
CA SER A 1 20.97 -2.16 8.41
C SER A 1 19.73 -1.28 8.41
N ASN A 2 19.73 -0.18 7.64
CA ASN A 2 18.56 0.69 7.52
C ASN A 2 17.54 0.01 6.61
N MET A 3 16.50 -0.61 7.19
CA MET A 3 15.32 -1.11 6.47
C MET A 3 14.43 0.10 6.14
N ASN A 4 14.92 0.96 5.26
CA ASN A 4 14.20 2.16 4.84
C ASN A 4 13.45 1.88 3.53
N PHE A 5 12.26 2.44 3.40
CA PHE A 5 11.57 2.50 2.12
C PHE A 5 12.37 3.29 1.10
N HIS A 6 12.36 2.80 -0.13
CA HIS A 6 12.57 3.63 -1.30
C HIS A 6 11.24 4.32 -1.61
N VAL A 7 11.31 5.60 -1.96
CA VAL A 7 10.13 6.41 -2.24
C VAL A 7 10.27 7.13 -3.55
N GLU A 8 9.17 7.21 -4.28
CA GLU A 8 9.07 7.86 -5.57
C GLU A 8 7.97 8.92 -5.53
N LYS A 9 8.00 9.87 -6.45
CA LYS A 9 6.94 10.87 -6.58
C LYS A 9 5.99 10.46 -7.70
N HIS A 10 4.70 10.36 -7.38
CA HIS A 10 3.68 10.11 -8.40
C HIS A 10 3.74 11.20 -9.47
N PRO A 11 3.85 10.85 -10.76
CA PRO A 11 4.23 11.77 -11.83
C PRO A 11 3.25 12.92 -12.05
N ARG A 12 1.97 12.75 -11.69
CA ARG A 12 0.93 13.78 -11.87
C ARG A 12 0.61 14.57 -10.61
N THR A 13 0.68 13.94 -9.44
CA THR A 13 0.18 14.52 -8.18
C THR A 13 1.30 14.88 -7.21
N ASN A 14 2.54 14.48 -7.50
CA ASN A 14 3.71 14.59 -6.61
C ASN A 14 3.53 13.90 -5.25
N VAL A 15 2.55 13.01 -5.11
CA VAL A 15 2.34 12.22 -3.89
C VAL A 15 3.47 11.21 -3.73
N THR A 16 4.01 11.07 -2.52
CA THR A 16 5.07 10.12 -2.20
C THR A 16 4.51 8.69 -2.22
N LEU A 17 5.02 7.87 -3.12
CA LEU A 17 4.69 6.45 -3.27
C LEU A 17 5.83 5.61 -2.74
N VAL A 18 5.52 4.53 -2.05
CA VAL A 18 6.53 3.53 -1.67
C VAL A 18 6.91 2.73 -2.92
N SER A 19 8.21 2.66 -3.22
CA SER A 19 8.75 1.68 -4.16
C SER A 19 9.19 0.44 -3.40
N ILE A 20 8.79 -0.72 -3.92
CA ILE A 20 9.36 -2.00 -3.53
C ILE A 20 10.40 -2.33 -4.60
N ASP A 21 11.63 -1.91 -4.35
CA ASP A 21 12.75 -2.27 -5.20
C ASP A 21 13.19 -3.72 -4.90
N ASP A 22 13.72 -4.42 -5.89
CA ASP A 22 14.26 -5.79 -5.74
C ASP A 22 15.29 -5.85 -4.59
N ASP A 23 16.01 -4.76 -4.33
CA ASP A 23 16.97 -4.63 -3.23
C ASP A 23 16.33 -4.77 -1.84
N ILE A 24 15.10 -4.26 -1.63
CA ILE A 24 14.36 -4.45 -0.37
C ILE A 24 13.96 -5.90 -0.20
N LEU A 25 13.51 -6.54 -1.29
CA LEU A 25 13.10 -7.95 -1.27
C LEU A 25 14.30 -8.86 -0.97
N VAL A 26 15.45 -8.59 -1.59
CA VAL A 26 16.71 -9.30 -1.32
C VAL A 26 17.16 -9.09 0.13
N ALA A 27 17.13 -7.86 0.64
CA ALA A 27 17.49 -7.58 2.03
C ALA A 27 16.54 -8.26 3.04
N LEU A 28 15.24 -8.36 2.71
CA LEU A 28 14.25 -9.05 3.52
C LEU A 28 14.53 -10.57 3.56
N ASP A 29 14.83 -11.17 2.41
CA ASP A 29 15.15 -12.60 2.28
C ASP A 29 16.46 -12.97 3.00
N GLU A 30 17.49 -12.12 2.89
CA GLU A 30 18.74 -12.28 3.63
C GLU A 30 18.51 -12.23 5.15
N HIS A 31 17.71 -11.27 5.63
CA HIS A 31 17.36 -11.16 7.04
C HIS A 31 16.54 -12.39 7.52
N GLN A 32 15.60 -12.88 6.72
CA GLN A 32 14.83 -14.10 7.04
C GLN A 32 15.74 -15.33 7.12
N THR A 33 16.68 -15.46 6.20
CA THR A 33 17.67 -16.55 6.16
C THR A 33 18.60 -16.52 7.39
N GLN A 34 19.07 -15.33 7.77
CA GLN A 34 19.86 -15.13 8.99
C GLN A 34 19.07 -15.50 10.25
N LEU A 35 17.79 -15.11 10.33
CA LEU A 35 16.91 -15.47 11.46
C LEU A 35 16.68 -16.99 11.54
N GLN A 36 16.48 -17.68 10.41
CA GLN A 36 16.37 -19.15 10.36
C GLN A 36 17.65 -19.85 10.84
N THR A 37 18.81 -19.32 10.44
CA THR A 37 20.12 -19.84 10.86
C THR A 37 20.32 -19.67 12.37
N LEU A 38 19.91 -18.53 12.93
CA LEU A 38 19.94 -18.27 14.36
C LEU A 38 18.98 -19.18 15.13
N LEU A 39 17.76 -19.39 14.63
CA LEU A 39 16.77 -20.30 15.21
C LEU A 39 17.24 -21.76 15.26
N SER A 40 18.09 -22.15 14.30
CA SER A 40 18.68 -23.49 14.21
C SER A 40 19.94 -23.66 15.09
N SER A 41 20.44 -22.57 15.67
CA SER A 41 21.63 -22.56 16.52
C SER A 41 21.32 -22.98 17.96
N LYS A 42 22.24 -23.74 18.56
CA LYS A 42 22.16 -24.23 19.95
C LYS A 42 22.15 -23.09 21.00
N PHE A 43 22.43 -21.85 20.60
CA PHE A 43 22.46 -20.66 21.46
C PHE A 43 21.14 -19.87 21.49
N ILE A 44 20.08 -20.37 20.81
CA ILE A 44 18.81 -19.65 20.66
C ILE A 44 18.04 -19.47 21.98
N SER A 45 18.26 -20.29 23.02
CA SER A 45 17.39 -20.31 24.21
C SER A 45 17.36 -18.98 24.98
N HIS A 46 18.37 -18.12 24.85
CA HIS A 46 18.42 -16.81 25.48
C HIS A 46 17.82 -15.68 24.61
N PHE A 47 17.62 -15.93 23.32
CA PHE A 47 17.19 -14.92 22.34
C PHE A 47 15.91 -15.29 21.61
N ILE A 48 15.32 -16.46 21.88
CA ILE A 48 14.18 -17.01 21.15
C ILE A 48 12.96 -16.08 21.18
N ASP A 49 12.69 -15.42 22.31
CA ASP A 49 11.58 -14.49 22.47
C ASP A 49 11.79 -13.20 21.64
N ASN A 50 13.03 -12.71 21.60
CA ASN A 50 13.37 -11.55 20.78
C ASN A 50 13.31 -11.87 19.29
N VAL A 51 13.82 -13.04 18.88
CA VAL A 51 13.83 -13.50 17.49
C VAL A 51 12.41 -13.78 16.98
N THR A 52 11.56 -14.40 17.80
CA THR A 52 10.15 -14.66 17.46
C THR A 52 9.33 -13.37 17.38
N THR A 53 9.56 -12.43 18.29
CA THR A 53 8.93 -11.09 18.23
C THR A 53 9.32 -10.35 16.95
N TRP A 54 10.61 -10.31 16.62
CA TRP A 54 11.10 -9.70 15.39
C TRP A 54 10.52 -10.35 14.14
N LYS A 55 10.47 -11.69 14.11
CA LYS A 55 9.86 -12.43 13.00
C LYS A 55 8.39 -12.07 12.84
N SER A 56 7.62 -11.99 13.93
CA SER A 56 6.22 -11.60 13.89
C SER A 56 6.04 -10.16 13.38
N GLN A 57 6.88 -9.22 13.83
CA GLN A 57 6.86 -7.83 13.35
C GLN A 57 7.21 -7.71 11.87
N MET A 58 8.15 -8.51 11.37
CA MET A 58 8.50 -8.55 9.94
C MET A 58 7.38 -9.14 9.09
N SER A 59 6.74 -10.22 9.53
CA SER A 59 5.58 -10.77 8.82
C SER A 59 4.39 -9.80 8.78
N ALA A 60 4.12 -9.11 9.90
CA ALA A 60 3.09 -8.07 9.92
C ALA A 60 3.43 -6.92 8.97
N ALA A 61 4.69 -6.52 8.94
CA ALA A 61 5.17 -5.47 8.05
C ALA A 61 5.02 -5.83 6.57
N ASP A 62 5.37 -7.07 6.18
CA ASP A 62 5.21 -7.58 4.82
C ASP A 62 3.74 -7.57 4.37
N MET A 63 2.81 -7.99 5.24
CA MET A 63 1.37 -7.94 4.94
C MET A 63 0.87 -6.50 4.70
N VAL A 64 1.27 -5.56 5.57
CA VAL A 64 0.89 -4.14 5.42
C VAL A 64 1.50 -3.55 4.16
N LEU A 65 2.72 -3.95 3.80
CA LEU A 65 3.40 -3.49 2.59
C LEU A 65 2.65 -3.91 1.32
N GLN A 66 2.33 -5.20 1.20
CA GLN A 66 1.59 -5.72 0.05
C GLN A 66 0.25 -5.00 -0.10
N LEU A 67 -0.47 -4.82 1.02
CA LEU A 67 -1.72 -4.08 1.04
C LEU A 67 -1.55 -2.61 0.61
N LEU A 68 -0.51 -1.94 1.11
CA LEU A 68 -0.20 -0.56 0.74
C LEU A 68 0.11 -0.44 -0.76
N THR A 69 0.90 -1.35 -1.32
CA THR A 69 1.24 -1.37 -2.75
C THR A 69 0.03 -1.63 -3.63
N ASP A 70 -0.86 -2.54 -3.23
CA ASP A 70 -2.14 -2.76 -3.91
C ASP A 70 -2.99 -1.48 -3.91
N VAL A 71 -3.16 -0.84 -2.75
CA VAL A 71 -3.91 0.40 -2.59
C VAL A 71 -3.31 1.52 -3.44
N GLN A 72 -1.98 1.69 -3.41
CA GLN A 72 -1.24 2.67 -4.23
C GLN A 72 -1.51 2.48 -5.73
N ARG A 73 -1.46 1.24 -6.21
CA ARG A 73 -1.68 0.92 -7.62
C ARG A 73 -3.11 1.24 -8.04
N THR A 74 -4.10 0.75 -7.28
CA THR A 74 -5.51 0.98 -7.59
C THR A 74 -5.85 2.47 -7.50
N TRP A 75 -5.37 3.17 -6.47
CA TRP A 75 -5.53 4.61 -6.35
C TRP A 75 -4.94 5.35 -7.55
N SER A 76 -3.72 5.02 -7.99
CA SER A 76 -3.08 5.72 -9.13
C SER A 76 -3.88 5.57 -10.42
N ASN A 77 -4.44 4.37 -10.66
CA ASN A 77 -5.28 4.11 -11.83
C ASN A 77 -6.60 4.90 -11.77
N LEU A 78 -7.28 4.88 -10.63
CA LEU A 78 -8.54 5.61 -10.46
C LEU A 78 -8.33 7.12 -10.45
N GLU A 79 -7.22 7.59 -9.90
CA GLU A 79 -6.84 9.00 -9.89
C GLU A 79 -6.75 9.53 -11.32
N ALA A 80 -6.05 8.81 -12.21
CA ALA A 80 -5.93 9.12 -13.65
C ALA A 80 -7.29 9.29 -14.34
N ILE A 81 -8.30 8.56 -13.91
CA ILE A 81 -9.63 8.54 -14.54
C ILE A 81 -10.55 9.58 -13.90
N PHE A 82 -10.82 9.45 -12.60
CA PHE A 82 -11.74 10.33 -11.87
C PHE A 82 -11.23 11.77 -11.76
N ILE A 83 -9.92 11.98 -11.63
CA ILE A 83 -9.34 13.32 -11.58
C ILE A 83 -8.82 13.76 -12.95
N GLY A 84 -8.31 12.86 -13.78
CA GLY A 84 -7.73 13.24 -15.07
C GLY A 84 -8.74 13.45 -16.21
N THR A 85 -9.98 12.97 -16.07
CA THR A 85 -10.99 13.02 -17.16
C THR A 85 -12.27 13.73 -16.70
N ASP A 86 -12.65 14.81 -17.41
CA ASP A 86 -13.83 15.61 -17.06
C ASP A 86 -15.16 14.88 -17.33
N ASP A 87 -15.22 14.00 -18.34
CA ASP A 87 -16.44 13.24 -18.69
C ASP A 87 -16.88 12.33 -17.52
N ILE A 88 -15.95 11.57 -16.92
CA ILE A 88 -16.27 10.68 -15.79
C ILE A 88 -16.83 11.42 -14.59
N ARG A 89 -16.38 12.65 -14.33
CA ARG A 89 -16.88 13.45 -13.20
C ARG A 89 -18.35 13.84 -13.37
N ILE A 90 -18.78 14.03 -14.61
CA ILE A 90 -20.17 14.38 -14.93
C ILE A 90 -21.05 13.12 -14.88
N GLN A 91 -20.50 11.99 -15.30
CA GLN A 91 -21.24 10.73 -15.46
C GLN A 91 -21.36 9.95 -14.15
N LEU A 92 -20.33 10.00 -13.30
CA LEU A 92 -20.24 9.30 -12.01
C LEU A 92 -19.92 10.30 -10.88
N PRO A 93 -20.82 11.27 -10.59
CA PRO A 93 -20.55 12.34 -9.64
C PRO A 93 -20.43 11.82 -8.19
N ASP A 94 -21.22 10.80 -7.83
CA ASP A 94 -21.22 10.22 -6.48
C ASP A 94 -19.93 9.43 -6.23
N GLU A 95 -19.47 8.63 -7.20
CA GLU A 95 -18.21 7.91 -7.14
C GLU A 95 -17.01 8.85 -7.18
N THR A 96 -17.11 9.96 -7.92
CA THR A 96 -16.08 11.00 -7.95
C THR A 96 -15.91 11.65 -6.57
N GLU A 97 -17.01 12.00 -5.91
CA GLU A 97 -16.98 12.55 -4.55
C GLU A 97 -16.46 11.52 -3.53
N ALA A 98 -16.85 10.25 -3.66
CA ALA A 98 -16.29 9.16 -2.86
C ALA A 98 -14.77 9.02 -3.07
N PHE A 99 -14.31 9.03 -4.31
CA PHE A 99 -12.90 8.97 -4.65
C PHE A 99 -12.11 10.16 -4.11
N HIS A 100 -12.67 11.38 -4.11
CA HIS A 100 -12.03 12.55 -3.52
C HIS A 100 -11.77 12.40 -2.02
N ARG A 101 -12.65 11.72 -1.29
CA ARG A 101 -12.43 11.42 0.14
C ARG A 101 -11.30 10.43 0.31
N ILE A 102 -11.28 9.37 -0.50
CA ILE A 102 -10.21 8.37 -0.50
C ILE A 102 -8.86 9.02 -0.84
N ASP A 103 -8.81 9.88 -1.87
CA ASP A 103 -7.61 10.61 -2.27
C ASP A 103 -7.03 11.45 -1.13
N LYS A 104 -7.88 12.13 -0.37
CA LYS A 104 -7.46 12.92 0.79
C LYS A 104 -6.88 12.04 1.89
N GLU A 105 -7.54 10.93 2.22
CA GLU A 105 -7.07 9.98 3.22
C GLU A 105 -5.74 9.34 2.81
N PHE A 106 -5.63 8.90 1.54
CA PHE A 106 -4.42 8.31 0.99
C PHE A 106 -3.24 9.29 1.07
N LYS A 107 -3.44 10.57 0.71
CA LYS A 107 -2.40 11.60 0.81
C LYS A 107 -1.90 11.84 2.24
N ILE A 108 -2.76 11.68 3.24
CA ILE A 108 -2.37 11.76 4.66
C ILE A 108 -1.44 10.59 5.01
N ILE A 109 -1.80 9.37 4.60
CA ILE A 109 -0.98 8.16 4.80
C ILE A 109 0.38 8.31 4.08
N ALA A 110 0.35 8.70 2.80
CA ALA A 110 1.55 8.91 1.98
C ALA A 110 2.52 9.93 2.60
N LYS A 111 2.00 11.05 3.13
CA LYS A 111 2.81 12.04 3.85
C LYS A 111 3.38 11.46 5.16
N GLY A 112 2.62 10.61 5.84
CA GLY A 112 3.09 9.90 7.04
C GLY A 112 4.26 8.94 6.75
N ASN A 113 4.30 8.35 5.55
CA ASN A 113 5.37 7.45 5.11
C ASN A 113 6.65 8.21 4.72
N GLU A 114 6.53 9.46 4.26
CA GLU A 114 7.67 10.33 3.94
C GLU A 114 8.46 10.77 5.19
N VAL A 115 7.81 10.82 6.36
CA VAL A 115 8.42 11.25 7.63
C VAL A 115 9.17 10.13 8.33
N ASP A 116 8.73 8.88 8.17
CA ASP A 116 9.39 7.71 8.76
C ASP A 116 9.54 6.63 7.70
N LEU A 117 10.74 6.58 7.12
CA LEU A 117 11.08 5.61 6.11
C LEU A 117 11.34 4.22 6.71
N ASN A 118 11.44 4.08 8.04
CA ASN A 118 11.71 2.77 8.64
C ASN A 118 10.52 1.82 8.45
N PHE A 119 10.72 0.80 7.63
CA PHE A 119 9.73 -0.17 7.21
C PHE A 119 8.93 -0.74 8.37
N ILE A 120 9.65 -1.27 9.37
CA ILE A 120 9.05 -1.97 10.51
C ILE A 120 8.26 -1.00 11.37
N ARG A 121 8.77 0.21 11.64
CA ARG A 121 8.04 1.20 12.45
C ARG A 121 6.81 1.75 11.75
N CYS A 122 6.91 1.99 10.44
CA CYS A 122 5.82 2.57 9.67
C CYS A 122 4.66 1.58 9.52
N THR A 123 4.97 0.33 9.22
CA THR A 123 3.97 -0.74 9.03
C THR A 123 3.36 -1.23 10.35
N ASN A 124 4.10 -1.20 11.46
CA ASN A 124 3.57 -1.55 12.79
C ASN A 124 2.81 -0.39 13.48
N ARG A 125 2.47 0.69 12.76
CA ARG A 125 1.59 1.75 13.31
C ARG A 125 0.21 1.17 13.58
N SER A 126 -0.27 1.38 14.80
CA SER A 126 -1.60 0.92 15.22
C SER A 126 -2.69 1.48 14.30
N GLY A 127 -3.56 0.59 13.80
CA GLY A 127 -4.69 0.93 12.94
C GLY A 127 -4.35 1.28 11.49
N LEU A 128 -3.09 1.21 11.06
CA LEU A 128 -2.72 1.43 9.65
C LEU A 128 -3.29 0.33 8.74
N TYR A 129 -3.19 -0.93 9.18
CA TYR A 129 -3.76 -2.07 8.44
C TYR A 129 -5.26 -1.88 8.19
N ASP A 130 -6.04 -1.63 9.24
CA ASP A 130 -7.50 -1.44 9.14
C ASP A 130 -7.88 -0.24 8.26
N GLN A 131 -7.05 0.83 8.27
CA GLN A 131 -7.26 1.99 7.40
C GLN A 131 -7.00 1.63 5.93
N LEU A 132 -5.93 0.91 5.64
CA LEU A 132 -5.60 0.47 4.28
C LEU A 132 -6.60 -0.55 3.76
N GLU A 133 -7.12 -1.44 4.61
CA GLU A 133 -8.13 -2.42 4.26
C GLU A 133 -9.44 -1.73 3.88
N LYS A 134 -9.94 -0.81 4.72
CA LYS A 134 -11.11 0.02 4.38
C LYS A 134 -10.91 0.82 3.10
N MET A 135 -9.71 1.36 2.90
CA MET A 135 -9.38 2.11 1.70
C MET A 135 -9.41 1.23 0.45
N LYS A 136 -8.87 0.01 0.55
CA LYS A 136 -8.93 -0.99 -0.52
C LYS A 136 -10.37 -1.32 -0.89
N ASP A 137 -11.23 -1.58 0.08
CA ASP A 137 -12.64 -1.89 -0.16
C ASP A 137 -13.35 -0.73 -0.87
N ASN A 138 -13.14 0.51 -0.41
CA ASN A 138 -13.74 1.69 -1.03
C ASN A 138 -13.22 1.91 -2.46
N LEU A 139 -11.92 1.70 -2.72
CA LEU A 139 -11.34 1.78 -4.05
C LEU A 139 -11.94 0.71 -4.98
N GLN A 140 -12.18 -0.50 -4.49
CA GLN A 140 -12.82 -1.57 -5.26
C GLN A 140 -14.25 -1.23 -5.65
N LEU A 141 -15.01 -0.57 -4.78
CA LEU A 141 -16.35 -0.08 -5.11
C LEU A 141 -16.31 0.96 -6.23
N CYS A 142 -15.41 1.94 -6.15
CA CYS A 142 -15.21 2.93 -7.22
C CYS A 142 -14.78 2.27 -8.54
N GLN A 143 -13.87 1.29 -8.48
CA GLN A 143 -13.41 0.56 -9.66
C GLN A 143 -14.56 -0.21 -10.31
N LYS A 144 -15.36 -0.92 -9.52
CA LYS A 144 -16.51 -1.67 -10.03
C LYS A 144 -17.54 -0.77 -10.70
N ALA A 145 -17.90 0.35 -10.07
CA ALA A 145 -18.85 1.30 -10.64
C ALA A 145 -18.34 1.89 -11.98
N LEU A 146 -17.03 2.14 -12.07
CA LEU A 146 -16.40 2.56 -13.31
C LEU A 146 -16.46 1.48 -14.40
N GLU A 147 -16.17 0.22 -14.05
CA GLU A 147 -16.26 -0.91 -14.98
C GLU A 147 -17.69 -1.09 -15.51
N ASP A 148 -18.69 -1.06 -14.61
CA ASP A 148 -20.12 -1.16 -14.97
C ASP A 148 -20.53 -0.01 -15.92
N TYR A 149 -20.05 1.20 -15.70
CA TYR A 149 -20.29 2.35 -16.58
C TYR A 149 -19.65 2.17 -17.96
N LEU A 150 -18.39 1.74 -18.02
CA LEU A 150 -17.68 1.52 -19.27
C LEU A 150 -18.37 0.42 -20.11
N ASP A 151 -18.80 -0.66 -19.48
CA ASP A 151 -19.54 -1.74 -20.12
C ASP A 151 -20.89 -1.28 -20.68
N ALA A 152 -21.60 -0.43 -19.94
CA ALA A 152 -22.87 0.14 -20.41
C ALA A 152 -22.68 1.08 -21.60
N LYS A 153 -21.63 1.92 -21.58
CA LYS A 153 -21.28 2.82 -22.68
C LYS A 153 -20.92 2.03 -23.94
N ILE A 154 -20.04 1.03 -23.82
CA ILE A 154 -19.64 0.16 -24.93
C ILE A 154 -20.85 -0.54 -25.57
N LYS A 155 -21.81 -1.04 -24.78
CA LYS A 155 -23.03 -1.69 -25.31
C LYS A 155 -24.00 -0.74 -25.99
N THR A 156 -23.97 0.55 -25.66
CA THR A 156 -24.89 1.54 -26.21
C THR A 156 -24.37 2.16 -27.51
N ASP A 157 -23.05 2.12 -27.72
CA ASP A 157 -22.37 2.61 -28.94
C ASP A 157 -22.23 1.54 -30.05
N ILE A 158 -22.79 0.32 -29.85
CA ILE A 158 -22.88 -0.79 -30.84
C ILE A 158 -24.31 -0.91 -31.35
#